data_AF-A8UMF6-F1
#
_entry.id   AF-A8UMF6-F1
#
_cell.length_a   1.000
_cell.length_b   1.000
_cell.length_c   1.000
_cell.angle_alpha   90.00
_cell.angle_beta   90.00
_cell.angle_gamma   90.00
#
_symmetry.space_group_name_H-M   'P 1'
#
loop_
_entity.id
_entity.type
_entity.pdbx_description
1 polymer ?
#
loop_
_entity_poly.entity_id
_entity_poly.type
_entity_poly.pdbx_seq_one_letter_code
_entity_poly.pdbx_strand_id
1 'polypeptide(L)'
;MYIKIKLKQDDGPILPLPTRFTIQLEELMYALEHCYMELGTPYNPIRIDNFVTIGRDAFSFIDTKTKISISLEASEDDDLSNIIDYRLLCCKVKIVDKKFINDDNLLVNHWRRIFKYKKEFVYGAPDGTLYISPNQNEKCVISTRNRIHETNVSYSILISLKVKFENERLRRFYLILDPLVKISSSEGTNPPV
;
A
#
# COMPACT_ATOMS: atom_id res chain seq x y z
N MET A 1 -6.87 -6.96 12.03
CA MET A 1 -7.01 -6.82 10.56
C MET A 1 -5.62 -6.68 10.00
N TYR A 2 -5.37 -6.99 8.74
CA TYR A 2 -4.03 -6.87 8.19
C TYR A 2 -4.01 -6.49 6.71
N ILE A 3 -2.97 -5.75 6.33
CA ILE A 3 -2.63 -5.50 4.94
C ILE A 3 -1.70 -6.64 4.49
N LYS A 4 -2.04 -7.28 3.39
CA LYS A 4 -1.31 -8.40 2.83
C LYS A 4 -0.68 -8.00 1.52
N ILE A 5 0.64 -8.15 1.43
CA ILE A 5 1.41 -7.90 0.21
C ILE A 5 1.92 -9.25 -0.30
N LYS A 6 1.47 -9.63 -1.51
CA LYS A 6 1.91 -10.85 -2.19
C LYS A 6 2.72 -10.49 -3.41
N LEU A 7 3.92 -11.06 -3.50
CA LEU A 7 4.78 -10.97 -4.67
C LEU A 7 4.74 -12.28 -5.46
N LYS A 8 4.71 -12.19 -6.79
CA LYS A 8 4.78 -13.35 -7.68
C LYS A 8 5.60 -12.99 -8.92
N GLN A 9 6.58 -13.79 -9.29
CA GLN A 9 7.24 -13.67 -10.59
C GLN A 9 6.26 -13.99 -11.72
N ASP A 10 6.18 -13.13 -12.75
CA ASP A 10 5.23 -13.27 -13.87
C ASP A 10 5.36 -14.64 -14.57
N ASP A 11 6.57 -15.25 -14.55
CA ASP A 11 6.90 -16.56 -15.18
C ASP A 11 7.72 -17.50 -14.26
N GLY A 12 7.74 -17.29 -12.94
CA GLY A 12 8.66 -17.97 -12.01
C GLY A 12 8.00 -18.61 -10.78
N PRO A 13 8.80 -19.22 -9.89
CA PRO A 13 8.31 -19.78 -8.63
C PRO A 13 7.66 -18.69 -7.76
N ILE A 14 6.78 -19.13 -6.85
CA ILE A 14 6.19 -18.23 -5.85
C ILE A 14 7.34 -17.71 -4.98
N LEU A 15 7.60 -16.40 -5.04
CA LEU A 15 8.46 -15.65 -4.12
C LEU A 15 7.97 -15.85 -2.67
N PRO A 16 8.78 -15.58 -1.62
CA PRO A 16 8.50 -15.97 -0.23
C PRO A 16 7.07 -15.65 0.24
N LEU A 17 6.66 -16.34 1.33
CA LEU A 17 5.34 -16.22 1.96
C LEU A 17 4.86 -14.75 2.00
N PRO A 18 3.57 -14.50 1.72
CA PRO A 18 3.04 -13.15 1.65
C PRO A 18 3.30 -12.40 2.96
N THR A 19 3.83 -11.18 2.84
CA THR A 19 4.08 -10.32 3.99
C THR A 19 2.77 -9.79 4.54
N ARG A 20 2.61 -9.88 5.86
CA ARG A 20 1.45 -9.36 6.59
C ARG A 20 1.88 -8.17 7.45
N PHE A 21 1.11 -7.11 7.33
CA PHE A 21 1.19 -5.89 8.12
C PHE A 21 -0.05 -5.88 9.02
N THR A 22 0.09 -6.37 10.24
CA THR A 22 -1.03 -6.57 11.16
C THR A 22 -1.35 -5.25 11.86
N ILE A 23 -2.58 -4.78 11.68
CA ILE A 23 -3.12 -3.59 12.33
C ILE A 23 -3.58 -4.00 13.74
N GLN A 24 -3.01 -3.39 14.77
CA GLN A 24 -3.44 -3.48 16.17
C GLN A 24 -4.77 -2.73 16.32
N LEU A 25 -5.86 -3.43 16.03
CA LEU A 25 -7.18 -2.80 15.95
C LEU A 25 -7.64 -2.23 17.28
N GLU A 26 -7.45 -2.95 18.38
CA GLU A 26 -7.86 -2.49 19.71
C GLU A 26 -7.21 -1.13 20.05
N GLU A 27 -5.89 -1.04 19.88
CA GLU A 27 -5.12 0.20 20.13
C GLU A 27 -5.52 1.32 19.17
N LEU A 28 -5.71 1.01 17.88
CA LEU A 28 -6.16 1.98 16.89
C LEU A 28 -7.56 2.52 17.21
N MET A 29 -8.49 1.64 17.57
CA MET A 29 -9.87 2.01 17.88
C MET A 29 -9.94 2.85 19.15
N TYR A 30 -9.20 2.46 20.20
CA TYR A 30 -9.06 3.24 21.42
C TYR A 30 -8.53 4.66 21.12
N ALA A 31 -7.51 4.75 20.27
CA ALA A 31 -6.94 6.03 19.89
C ALA A 31 -7.92 6.87 19.03
N LEU A 32 -8.67 6.27 18.11
CA LEU A 32 -9.67 6.97 17.28
C LEU A 32 -10.87 7.47 18.12
N GLU A 33 -11.20 6.79 19.21
CA GLU A 33 -12.29 7.18 20.11
C GLU A 33 -11.89 8.26 21.11
N HIS A 34 -10.70 8.13 21.71
CA HIS A 34 -10.32 8.94 22.87
C HIS A 34 -9.25 9.99 22.60
N CYS A 35 -8.47 9.87 21.52
CA CYS A 35 -7.56 10.93 21.11
C CYS A 35 -8.28 11.90 20.17
N TYR A 36 -7.89 13.17 20.19
CA TYR A 36 -8.38 14.18 19.24
C TYR A 36 -7.75 13.98 17.86
N MET A 37 -7.91 12.79 17.29
CA MET A 37 -7.55 12.49 15.91
C MET A 37 -8.65 13.03 15.00
N GLU A 38 -8.28 13.88 14.05
CA GLU A 38 -9.19 14.28 12.98
C GLU A 38 -9.68 13.05 12.22
N LEU A 39 -10.84 13.11 11.57
CA LEU A 39 -11.36 12.02 10.74
C LEU A 39 -10.37 11.58 9.62
N GLY A 40 -9.44 12.46 9.28
CA GLY A 40 -8.64 12.37 8.07
C GLY A 40 -9.50 12.59 6.82
N THR A 41 -8.83 12.81 5.70
CA THR A 41 -9.45 12.83 4.37
C THR A 41 -8.62 11.98 3.41
N PRO A 42 -9.14 11.61 2.22
CA PRO A 42 -8.32 10.94 1.21
C PRO A 42 -7.03 11.72 0.85
N TYR A 43 -7.07 13.06 1.00
CA TYR A 43 -5.97 13.97 0.73
C TYR A 43 -5.02 14.14 1.92
N ASN A 44 -5.55 14.08 3.16
CA ASN A 44 -4.79 14.13 4.40
C ASN A 44 -5.23 13.00 5.36
N PRO A 45 -4.83 11.74 5.09
CA PRO A 45 -5.24 10.59 5.89
C PRO A 45 -4.45 10.49 7.19
N ILE A 46 -5.02 9.83 8.19
CA ILE A 46 -4.38 9.55 9.48
C ILE A 46 -3.30 8.48 9.28
N ARG A 47 -2.07 8.77 9.69
CA ARG A 47 -0.98 7.80 9.65
C ARG A 47 -1.16 6.74 10.73
N ILE A 48 -1.10 5.48 10.33
CA ILE A 48 -1.26 4.33 11.25
C ILE A 48 -0.02 3.48 11.39
N ASP A 49 1.15 3.97 10.95
CA ASP A 49 2.42 3.23 11.01
C ASP A 49 2.71 2.69 12.43
N ASN A 50 2.35 3.46 13.47
CA ASN A 50 2.54 3.08 14.88
C ASN A 50 1.59 1.99 15.38
N PHE A 51 0.49 1.73 14.67
CA PHE A 51 -0.50 0.70 15.01
C PHE A 51 -0.32 -0.55 14.14
N VAL A 52 0.78 -0.63 13.38
CA VAL A 52 1.02 -1.73 12.46
C VAL A 52 2.27 -2.50 12.89
N THR A 53 2.06 -3.76 13.24
CA THR A 53 3.14 -4.70 13.48
C THR A 53 3.54 -5.38 12.18
N ILE A 54 4.85 -5.49 12.01
CA ILE A 54 5.48 -5.95 10.79
C ILE A 54 6.17 -7.28 11.10
N GLY A 55 5.85 -8.35 10.35
CA GLY A 55 6.56 -9.63 10.50
C GLY A 55 8.06 -9.49 10.18
N ARG A 56 8.91 -10.40 10.68
CA ARG A 56 10.33 -10.44 10.30
C ARG A 56 10.45 -10.51 8.75
N ASP A 57 11.42 -9.82 8.18
CA ASP A 57 11.70 -9.73 6.72
C ASP A 57 10.63 -9.08 5.84
N ALA A 58 9.77 -8.22 6.40
CA ALA A 58 8.62 -7.67 5.68
C ALA A 58 8.92 -6.69 4.54
N PHE A 59 10.12 -6.12 4.49
CA PHE A 59 10.47 -5.22 3.41
C PHE A 59 11.05 -6.01 2.26
N SER A 60 10.17 -6.37 1.33
CA SER A 60 10.53 -7.16 0.17
C SER A 60 11.33 -6.30 -0.82
N PHE A 61 12.51 -6.77 -1.24
CA PHE A 61 13.06 -6.28 -2.49
C PHE A 61 12.14 -6.75 -3.62
N ILE A 62 11.64 -5.80 -4.42
CA ILE A 62 10.82 -6.11 -5.59
C ILE A 62 11.74 -6.14 -6.80
N ASP A 63 11.94 -7.34 -7.35
CA ASP A 63 12.70 -7.55 -8.57
C ASP A 63 11.86 -7.16 -9.81
N THR A 64 12.52 -7.11 -10.96
CA THR A 64 11.89 -7.14 -12.28
C THR A 64 10.93 -8.33 -12.43
N LYS A 65 9.96 -8.19 -13.35
CA LYS A 65 8.92 -9.21 -13.63
C LYS A 65 8.13 -9.66 -12.40
N THR A 66 8.05 -8.83 -11.37
CA THR A 66 7.31 -9.14 -10.15
C THR A 66 5.93 -8.51 -10.21
N LYS A 67 4.91 -9.34 -10.11
CA LYS A 67 3.53 -8.95 -9.83
C LYS A 67 3.37 -8.71 -8.34
N ILE A 68 3.00 -7.50 -7.99
CA ILE A 68 2.68 -7.05 -6.65
C ILE A 68 1.16 -7.04 -6.52
N SER A 69 0.64 -7.68 -5.47
CA SER A 69 -0.78 -7.70 -5.14
C SER A 69 -0.96 -7.31 -3.68
N ILE A 70 -1.71 -6.23 -3.45
CA ILE A 70 -2.02 -5.71 -2.11
C ILE A 70 -3.51 -5.92 -1.85
N SER A 71 -3.85 -6.55 -0.73
CA SER A 71 -5.22 -6.69 -0.21
C SER A 71 -5.31 -6.28 1.26
N LEU A 72 -6.52 -5.92 1.68
CA LEU A 72 -6.88 -5.75 3.09
C LEU A 72 -7.74 -6.97 3.48
N GLU A 73 -7.36 -7.68 4.55
CA GLU A 73 -8.05 -8.88 5.01
C GLU A 73 -8.29 -8.77 6.53
N ALA A 74 -9.43 -9.27 7.00
CA ALA A 74 -9.68 -9.50 8.42
C ALA A 74 -9.12 -10.86 8.85
N SER A 75 -8.58 -10.92 10.06
CA SER A 75 -8.28 -12.16 10.77
C SER A 75 -9.56 -12.70 11.44
N GLU A 76 -9.61 -14.01 11.67
CA GLU A 76 -10.74 -14.62 12.40
C GLU A 76 -10.81 -14.12 13.85
N ASP A 77 -9.66 -13.78 14.44
CA ASP A 77 -9.54 -13.28 15.82
C ASP A 77 -9.81 -11.77 15.96
N ASP A 78 -10.12 -11.06 14.87
CA ASP A 78 -10.36 -9.62 14.93
C ASP A 78 -11.73 -9.30 15.51
N ASP A 79 -11.78 -8.48 16.57
CA ASP A 79 -13.02 -7.84 16.97
C ASP A 79 -13.36 -6.68 16.02
N LEU A 80 -14.35 -6.92 15.16
CA LEU A 80 -14.88 -5.95 14.20
C LEU A 80 -16.26 -5.42 14.60
N SER A 81 -16.72 -5.65 15.84
CA SER A 81 -18.05 -5.27 16.31
C SER A 81 -18.39 -3.78 16.05
N ASN A 82 -17.40 -2.91 16.23
CA ASN A 82 -17.54 -1.46 16.02
C ASN A 82 -17.24 -1.01 14.56
N ILE A 83 -16.77 -1.92 13.69
CA ILE A 83 -16.38 -1.63 12.31
C ILE A 83 -17.46 -2.13 11.35
N ILE A 84 -18.18 -1.19 10.75
CA ILE A 84 -19.31 -1.47 9.86
C ILE A 84 -18.87 -1.78 8.43
N ASP A 85 -17.78 -1.15 7.99
CA ASP A 85 -17.25 -1.29 6.63
C ASP A 85 -15.76 -0.95 6.65
N TYR A 86 -14.92 -1.78 6.05
CA TYR A 86 -13.49 -1.53 5.90
C TYR A 86 -13.09 -1.79 4.45
N ARG A 87 -12.26 -0.91 3.87
CA ARG A 87 -11.91 -1.00 2.44
C ARG A 87 -10.47 -0.59 2.20
N LEU A 88 -9.81 -1.32 1.30
CA LEU A 88 -8.65 -0.83 0.58
C LEU A 88 -9.13 0.21 -0.44
N LEU A 89 -8.64 1.45 -0.37
CA LEU A 89 -9.05 2.51 -1.31
C LEU A 89 -8.09 2.63 -2.49
N CYS A 90 -6.80 2.67 -2.22
CA CYS A 90 -5.78 2.67 -3.25
C CYS A 90 -4.39 2.37 -2.67
N CYS A 91 -3.47 2.03 -3.55
CA CYS A 91 -2.04 2.09 -3.29
C CYS A 91 -1.45 3.27 -4.07
N LYS A 92 -0.77 4.17 -3.37
CA LYS A 92 -0.01 5.29 -3.94
C LYS A 92 1.43 4.84 -4.14
N VAL A 93 2.01 5.16 -5.29
CA VAL A 93 3.43 4.90 -5.59
C VAL A 93 4.06 6.21 -6.03
N LYS A 94 5.20 6.57 -5.44
CA LYS A 94 5.94 7.78 -5.78
C LYS A 94 7.41 7.47 -5.97
N ILE A 95 8.04 8.05 -7.00
CA ILE A 95 9.49 7.94 -7.19
C ILE A 95 10.19 8.84 -6.16
N VAL A 96 11.18 8.30 -5.44
CA VAL A 96 11.91 9.00 -4.37
C VAL A 96 13.29 9.48 -4.85
N ASP A 97 13.69 9.13 -6.07
CA ASP A 97 15.01 9.48 -6.59
C ASP A 97 15.13 10.97 -6.94
N LYS A 98 16.19 11.61 -6.41
CA LYS A 98 16.49 13.05 -6.59
C LYS A 98 16.61 13.51 -8.05
N LYS A 99 16.90 12.60 -8.98
CA LYS A 99 17.05 12.91 -10.42
C LYS A 99 15.74 13.25 -11.12
N PHE A 100 14.58 12.97 -10.50
CA PHE A 100 13.27 13.08 -11.12
C PHE A 100 12.68 14.51 -11.14
N ILE A 101 13.20 15.43 -10.32
CA ILE A 101 12.61 16.77 -10.14
C ILE A 101 12.79 17.69 -11.36
N ASN A 102 13.64 17.33 -12.35
CA ASN A 102 14.06 18.24 -13.42
C ASN A 102 13.54 17.94 -14.84
N ASP A 103 12.63 16.96 -15.05
CA ASP A 103 12.14 16.60 -16.38
C ASP A 103 10.62 16.76 -16.50
N ASP A 104 10.17 18.03 -16.63
CA ASP A 104 8.76 18.46 -16.57
C ASP A 104 7.83 17.87 -17.65
N ASN A 105 8.35 17.20 -18.68
CA ASN A 105 7.58 16.83 -19.89
C ASN A 105 7.17 15.35 -20.02
N LEU A 106 7.38 14.48 -19.02
CA LEU A 106 7.27 13.02 -19.22
C LEU A 106 6.42 12.25 -18.19
N LEU A 107 5.80 12.91 -17.22
CA LEU A 107 5.16 12.30 -16.03
C LEU A 107 4.23 11.10 -16.32
N VAL A 108 3.37 11.17 -17.34
CA VAL A 108 2.39 10.10 -17.64
C VAL A 108 3.04 8.88 -18.33
N ASN A 109 4.16 9.06 -19.03
CA ASN A 109 4.84 7.97 -19.74
C ASN A 109 5.90 7.25 -18.87
N HIS A 110 6.33 7.84 -17.76
CA HIS A 110 7.33 7.23 -16.87
C HIS A 110 6.85 5.97 -16.18
N TRP A 111 5.64 5.98 -15.61
CA TRP A 111 5.11 4.81 -14.91
C TRP A 111 4.96 3.60 -15.82
N ARG A 112 4.71 3.82 -17.12
CA ARG A 112 4.69 2.74 -18.12
C ARG A 112 6.07 2.16 -18.43
N ARG A 113 7.17 2.84 -18.10
CA ARG A 113 8.53 2.31 -18.23
C ARG A 113 8.89 1.37 -17.07
N ILE A 114 8.36 1.65 -15.88
CA ILE A 114 8.63 0.87 -14.66
C ILE A 114 7.64 -0.30 -14.55
N PHE A 115 6.36 -0.03 -14.80
CA PHE A 115 5.29 -0.98 -14.51
C PHE A 115 4.46 -1.38 -15.74
N LYS A 116 3.86 -2.55 -15.64
CA LYS A 116 2.73 -3.05 -16.44
C LYS A 116 1.49 -3.01 -15.55
N TYR A 117 0.43 -2.36 -16.03
CA TYR A 117 -0.83 -2.25 -15.31
C TYR A 117 -2.00 -2.06 -16.29
N LYS A 118 -3.20 -2.34 -15.78
CA LYS A 118 -4.46 -2.07 -16.49
C LYS A 118 -4.87 -0.61 -16.25
N LYS A 119 -5.10 0.15 -17.32
CA LYS A 119 -5.34 1.59 -17.23
C LYS A 119 -6.62 1.94 -16.47
N GLU A 120 -7.64 1.08 -16.49
CA GLU A 120 -8.90 1.37 -15.79
C GLU A 120 -8.75 1.38 -14.25
N PHE A 121 -7.67 0.81 -13.71
CA PHE A 121 -7.40 0.77 -12.27
C PHE A 121 -6.24 1.69 -11.86
N VAL A 122 -5.76 2.54 -12.76
CA VAL A 122 -4.56 3.35 -12.52
C VAL A 122 -4.75 4.79 -12.96
N TYR A 123 -4.45 5.71 -12.06
CA TYR A 123 -4.45 7.13 -12.30
C TYR A 123 -3.08 7.73 -11.97
N GLY A 124 -2.45 8.40 -12.93
CA GLY A 124 -1.23 9.17 -12.70
C GLY A 124 -1.58 10.62 -12.39
N ALA A 125 -1.23 11.11 -11.22
CA ALA A 125 -1.46 12.48 -10.81
C ALA A 125 -0.36 13.43 -11.35
N PRO A 126 -0.66 14.74 -11.47
CA PRO A 126 0.29 15.74 -11.95
C PRO A 126 1.55 15.90 -11.08
N ASP A 127 1.49 15.51 -9.81
CA ASP A 127 2.61 15.53 -8.87
C ASP A 127 3.57 14.32 -9.06
N GLY A 128 3.32 13.49 -10.08
CA GLY A 128 4.06 12.28 -10.37
C GLY A 128 3.63 11.07 -9.55
N THR A 129 2.63 11.17 -8.65
CA THR A 129 2.13 10.03 -7.88
C THR A 129 1.28 9.10 -8.75
N LEU A 130 1.53 7.79 -8.68
CA LEU A 130 0.69 6.76 -9.28
C LEU A 130 -0.31 6.24 -8.26
N TYR A 131 -1.60 6.36 -8.55
CA TYR A 131 -2.66 5.78 -7.75
C TYR A 131 -3.14 4.50 -8.43
N ILE A 132 -3.11 3.40 -7.68
CA ILE A 132 -3.59 2.08 -8.11
C ILE A 132 -4.84 1.78 -7.29
N SER A 133 -6.00 1.70 -7.93
CA SER A 133 -7.25 1.33 -7.27
C SER A 133 -7.40 -0.20 -7.20
N PRO A 134 -8.20 -0.70 -6.24
CA PRO A 134 -8.56 -2.11 -6.20
C PRO A 134 -9.29 -2.53 -7.47
N ASN A 135 -8.97 -3.73 -7.95
CA ASN A 135 -9.75 -4.39 -8.99
C ASN A 135 -11.02 -5.04 -8.42
N GLN A 136 -11.76 -5.77 -9.26
CA GLN A 136 -12.98 -6.49 -8.88
C GLN A 136 -12.79 -7.53 -7.76
N ASN A 137 -11.56 -7.96 -7.48
CA ASN A 137 -11.21 -8.86 -6.38
C ASN A 137 -10.64 -8.11 -5.16
N GLU A 138 -10.93 -6.80 -5.06
CA GLU A 138 -10.51 -5.92 -3.97
C GLU A 138 -8.99 -5.86 -3.75
N LYS A 139 -8.23 -6.02 -4.85
CA LYS A 139 -6.76 -6.02 -4.83
C LYS A 139 -6.20 -4.89 -5.65
N CYS A 140 -5.27 -4.12 -5.09
CA CYS A 140 -4.41 -3.24 -5.87
C CYS A 140 -3.31 -4.11 -6.52
N VAL A 141 -3.22 -4.10 -7.84
CA VAL A 141 -2.31 -4.99 -8.59
C VAL A 141 -1.49 -4.21 -9.59
N ILE A 142 -0.17 -4.38 -9.53
CA ILE A 142 0.79 -3.79 -10.47
C ILE A 142 1.95 -4.75 -10.69
N SER A 143 2.50 -4.83 -11.90
CA SER A 143 3.66 -5.68 -12.21
C SER A 143 4.84 -4.84 -12.64
N THR A 144 6.06 -5.16 -12.22
CA THR A 144 7.28 -4.55 -12.76
C THR A 144 7.59 -5.07 -14.17
N ARG A 145 8.26 -4.27 -15.00
CA ARG A 145 8.69 -4.67 -16.35
C ARG A 145 9.94 -5.55 -16.34
N ASN A 146 10.24 -6.13 -17.51
CA ASN A 146 11.37 -7.03 -17.73
C ASN A 146 12.74 -6.31 -17.73
N ARG A 147 12.74 -5.00 -18.01
CA ARG A 147 13.92 -4.13 -17.97
C ARG A 147 13.49 -2.84 -17.30
N ILE A 148 14.04 -2.56 -16.14
CA ILE A 148 13.85 -1.31 -15.40
C ILE A 148 15.23 -0.78 -15.04
N HIS A 149 15.39 0.55 -15.02
CA HIS A 149 16.51 1.15 -14.32
C HIS A 149 16.22 1.04 -12.81
N GLU A 150 17.26 0.83 -11.99
CA GLU A 150 17.11 0.88 -10.53
C GLU A 150 16.39 2.18 -10.15
N THR A 151 15.25 2.05 -9.48
CA THR A 151 14.38 3.17 -9.13
C THR A 151 13.86 2.94 -7.73
N ASN A 152 14.12 3.89 -6.83
CA ASN A 152 13.53 3.85 -5.50
C ASN A 152 12.12 4.43 -5.56
N VAL A 153 11.15 3.65 -5.11
CA VAL A 153 9.77 4.11 -4.99
C VAL A 153 9.31 4.01 -3.55
N SER A 154 8.43 4.92 -3.14
CA SER A 154 7.69 4.82 -1.89
C SER A 154 6.30 4.30 -2.21
N TYR A 155 5.85 3.32 -1.43
CA TYR A 155 4.48 2.84 -1.46
C TYR A 155 3.75 3.39 -0.24
N SER A 156 2.51 3.83 -0.46
CA SER A 156 1.57 4.16 0.60
C SER A 156 0.25 3.45 0.36
N ILE A 157 -0.35 2.89 1.40
CA ILE A 157 -1.56 2.09 1.30
C ILE A 157 -2.66 2.85 2.03
N LEU A 158 -3.64 3.33 1.27
CA LEU A 158 -4.78 4.08 1.79
C LEU A 158 -5.95 3.12 2.02
N ILE A 159 -6.46 3.11 3.24
CA ILE A 159 -7.64 2.34 3.63
C ILE A 159 -8.70 3.28 4.23
N SER A 160 -9.95 2.82 4.28
CA SER A 160 -11.01 3.51 5.03
C SER A 160 -11.70 2.57 5.99
N LEU A 161 -11.98 3.06 7.19
CA LEU A 161 -12.78 2.37 8.20
C LEU A 161 -14.04 3.19 8.49
N LYS A 162 -15.20 2.56 8.38
CA LYS A 162 -16.48 3.12 8.82
C LYS A 162 -16.78 2.55 10.19
N VAL A 163 -16.73 3.39 11.21
CA VAL A 163 -16.82 3.01 12.61
C VAL A 163 -18.07 3.59 13.24
N LYS A 164 -18.64 2.86 14.19
CA LYS A 164 -19.71 3.33 15.08
C LYS A 164 -19.24 3.22 16.52
N PHE A 165 -18.90 4.36 17.11
CA PHE A 165 -18.64 4.46 18.54
C PHE A 165 -19.95 4.56 19.33
N GLU A 166 -19.90 4.22 20.60
CA GLU A 166 -21.06 4.27 21.48
C GLU A 166 -21.59 5.72 21.58
N ASN A 167 -22.89 5.90 21.40
CA ASN A 167 -23.56 7.21 21.44
C ASN A 167 -23.08 8.25 20.40
N GLU A 168 -22.27 7.86 19.42
CA GLU A 168 -21.82 8.74 18.35
C GLU A 168 -22.48 8.42 17.00
N ARG A 169 -22.46 9.40 16.10
CA ARG A 169 -22.81 9.17 14.69
C ARG A 169 -21.74 8.31 14.02
N LEU A 170 -22.15 7.50 13.05
CA LEU A 170 -21.19 6.79 12.19
C LEU A 170 -20.17 7.77 11.59
N ARG A 171 -18.89 7.41 11.72
CA ARG A 171 -17.77 8.17 11.17
C ARG A 171 -16.99 7.31 10.20
N ARG A 172 -16.43 7.95 9.17
CA ARG A 172 -15.51 7.29 8.22
C ARG A 172 -14.13 7.90 8.39
N PHE A 173 -13.18 7.07 8.77
CA PHE A 173 -11.79 7.41 8.91
C PHE A 173 -11.02 7.01 7.67
N TYR A 174 -10.11 7.88 7.23
CA TYR A 174 -9.18 7.60 6.14
C TYR A 174 -7.79 7.41 6.72
N LEU A 175 -7.21 6.23 6.54
CA LEU A 175 -5.98 5.82 7.19
C LEU A 175 -4.91 5.47 6.14
N ILE A 176 -3.65 5.79 6.42
CA ILE A 176 -2.52 5.52 5.53
C ILE A 176 -1.42 4.76 6.27
N LEU A 177 -0.86 3.76 5.59
CA LEU A 177 0.35 3.05 5.98
C LEU A 177 1.42 3.30 4.91
N ASP A 178 2.64 3.68 5.30
CA ASP A 178 3.74 3.95 4.37
C ASP A 178 4.84 2.88 4.48
N PRO A 179 4.66 1.67 3.92
CA PRO A 179 5.75 0.71 3.89
C PRO A 179 6.84 1.18 2.91
N LEU A 180 8.07 1.36 3.39
CA LEU A 180 9.22 1.64 2.53
C LEU A 180 9.63 0.37 1.76
N VAL A 181 9.63 0.42 0.42
CA VAL A 181 9.96 -0.76 -0.42
C VAL A 181 10.91 -0.36 -1.55
N LYS A 182 12.00 -1.11 -1.75
CA LYS A 182 12.95 -0.85 -2.83
C LYS A 182 12.64 -1.71 -4.06
N ILE A 183 12.63 -1.11 -5.26
CA ILE A 183 12.57 -1.83 -6.54
C ILE A 183 13.97 -1.83 -7.16
N SER A 184 14.48 -3.01 -7.52
CA SER A 184 15.79 -3.15 -8.16
C SER A 184 15.73 -4.04 -9.41
N SER A 185 16.68 -3.84 -10.32
CA SER A 185 16.91 -4.72 -11.47
C SER A 185 17.91 -5.85 -11.20
N SER A 186 18.58 -5.82 -10.05
CA SER A 186 19.46 -6.89 -9.57
C SER A 186 18.66 -7.91 -8.77
N GLU A 187 18.94 -9.21 -8.99
CA GLU A 187 18.43 -10.29 -8.12
C GLU A 187 18.81 -9.94 -6.68
N GLY A 188 17.81 -9.69 -5.83
CA GLY A 188 18.04 -9.26 -4.46
C GLY A 188 18.68 -10.40 -3.67
N THR A 189 19.95 -10.29 -3.31
CA THR A 189 20.45 -10.98 -2.12
C THR A 189 19.75 -10.38 -0.92
N ASN A 190 19.24 -11.25 -0.04
CA ASN A 190 18.59 -10.86 1.22
C ASN A 190 19.37 -9.72 1.92
N PRO A 191 18.67 -8.80 2.61
CA PRO A 191 19.36 -7.78 3.40
C PRO A 191 20.30 -8.46 4.41
N PRO A 192 21.44 -7.83 4.75
CA PRO A 192 22.37 -8.39 5.72
C PRO A 192 21.67 -8.61 7.05
N VAL A 193 21.96 -9.76 7.66
CA VAL A 193 21.50 -10.22 8.99
C VAL A 193 21.89 -9.22 10.06
#